data_AF-A0A3M0SR93-F1
#
_entry.id   AF-A0A3M0SR93-F1
#
_cell.length_a   1.000
_cell.length_b   1.000
_cell.length_c   1.000
_cell.angle_alpha   90.00
_cell.angle_beta   90.00
_cell.angle_gamma   90.00
#
_symmetry.space_group_name_H-M   'P 1'
#
loop_
_entity.id
_entity.type
_entity.pdbx_description
1 polymer ?
#
loop_
_entity_poly.entity_id
_entity_poly.type
_entity_poly.pdbx_seq_one_letter_code
_entity_poly.pdbx_strand_id
1 'polypeptide(L)'
;MEFLGFTLKAHKKGNKRVCQSRLCNKAFAKIKEQIKTRIKEIKNKQTNDLICNFNAYILGIHEYYKVATFCYMDFNKIGYQVRKYVYNQLKGIAKIRGEPSKTFQKFYGHNKERRYFVNGVALYPIRGIRMKPPMNFSQTICDYTESGRKEIHKNLRMNTLIIRYLLENPIKGESIEYNDNRISLYVGQNGRCSVTGGTLEVGKMNCHHKTPKSLGGNDKYSNLTFVKKEIHKLIHAIKPETIEKLLDDLKLNTEELKKLNRLRKKVGNESILIY
;
A
#
# COMPACT_ATOMS: atom_id res chain seq x y z
N MET A 1 -35.92 0.93 5.13
CA MET A 1 -35.29 2.18 4.68
C MET A 1 -34.18 1.84 3.70
N GLU A 2 -34.00 2.63 2.63
CA GLU A 2 -32.80 2.56 1.79
C GLU A 2 -31.94 3.80 2.03
N PHE A 3 -30.63 3.61 2.16
CA PHE A 3 -29.68 4.69 2.38
C PHE A 3 -28.31 4.32 1.85
N LEU A 4 -27.70 5.17 1.00
CA LEU A 4 -26.37 4.99 0.43
C LEU A 4 -26.09 3.56 -0.12
N GLY A 5 -27.07 2.96 -0.80
CA GLY A 5 -26.90 1.62 -1.38
C GLY A 5 -27.18 0.46 -0.41
N PHE A 6 -27.55 0.73 0.84
CA PHE A 6 -27.96 -0.27 1.83
C PHE A 6 -29.48 -0.28 2.01
N THR A 7 -30.04 -1.46 2.23
CA THR A 7 -31.38 -1.62 2.80
C THR A 7 -31.25 -1.96 4.27
N LEU A 8 -31.85 -1.12 5.12
CA LEU A 8 -31.86 -1.25 6.57
C LEU A 8 -33.25 -1.65 7.06
N LYS A 9 -33.31 -2.70 7.89
CA LYS A 9 -34.53 -3.20 8.52
C LYS A 9 -34.28 -3.49 10.00
N ALA A 10 -35.17 -3.02 10.88
CA ALA A 10 -35.16 -3.42 12.27
C ALA A 10 -35.73 -4.84 12.40
N HIS A 11 -35.03 -5.71 13.14
CA HIS A 11 -35.43 -7.08 13.38
C HIS A 11 -35.43 -7.37 14.89
N LYS A 12 -36.48 -8.04 15.39
CA LYS A 12 -36.54 -8.45 16.80
C LYS A 12 -35.60 -9.64 17.01
N LYS A 13 -34.70 -9.56 17.99
CA LYS A 13 -33.80 -10.64 18.41
C LYS A 13 -33.94 -10.82 19.92
N GLY A 14 -34.77 -11.78 20.32
CA GLY A 14 -35.23 -11.90 21.71
C GLY A 14 -35.95 -10.63 22.17
N ASN A 15 -35.47 -10.05 23.27
CA ASN A 15 -36.00 -8.81 23.84
C ASN A 15 -35.40 -7.53 23.24
N LYS A 16 -34.45 -7.63 22.30
CA LYS A 16 -33.78 -6.48 21.68
C LYS A 16 -34.23 -6.31 20.22
N ARG A 17 -34.08 -5.10 19.68
CA ARG A 17 -34.17 -4.85 18.23
C ARG A 17 -32.76 -4.64 17.68
N VAL A 18 -32.43 -5.32 16.60
CA VAL A 18 -31.14 -5.22 15.91
C VAL A 18 -31.35 -4.74 14.48
N CYS A 19 -30.39 -4.00 13.95
CA CYS A 19 -30.40 -3.62 12.54
C CYS A 19 -29.93 -4.80 11.68
N GLN A 20 -30.76 -5.19 10.71
CA GLN A 20 -30.36 -6.03 9.60
C GLN A 20 -30.14 -5.15 8.37
N SER A 21 -28.90 -5.15 7.89
CA SER A 21 -28.45 -4.42 6.71
C SER A 21 -28.09 -5.37 5.57
N ARG A 22 -28.55 -5.01 4.37
CA ARG A 22 -28.33 -5.70 3.08
C ARG A 22 -27.97 -4.69 2.00
N LEU A 23 -27.56 -5.18 0.83
CA LEU A 23 -27.50 -4.36 -0.38
C LEU A 23 -28.93 -3.98 -0.81
N CYS A 24 -29.12 -2.75 -1.30
CA CYS A 24 -30.37 -2.38 -1.94
C CYS A 24 -30.48 -3.00 -3.34
N ASN A 25 -31.72 -3.09 -3.85
CA ASN A 25 -31.99 -3.73 -5.13
C ASN A 25 -31.25 -3.05 -6.29
N LYS A 26 -31.16 -1.70 -6.26
CA LYS A 26 -30.43 -0.91 -7.25
C LYS A 26 -28.93 -1.21 -7.22
N ALA A 27 -28.32 -1.26 -6.04
CA ALA A 27 -26.91 -1.60 -5.87
C ALA A 27 -26.61 -3.04 -6.31
N PHE A 28 -27.48 -3.98 -5.93
CA PHE A 28 -27.38 -5.39 -6.33
C PHE A 28 -27.38 -5.55 -7.86
N ALA A 29 -28.33 -4.90 -8.55
CA ALA A 29 -28.43 -4.94 -10.00
C ALA A 29 -27.19 -4.33 -10.67
N LYS A 30 -26.77 -3.14 -10.21
CA LYS A 30 -25.60 -2.43 -10.74
C LYS A 30 -24.32 -3.24 -10.58
N ILE A 31 -24.09 -3.87 -9.42
CA ILE A 31 -22.90 -4.70 -9.18
C ILE A 31 -22.86 -5.88 -10.14
N LYS A 32 -24.00 -6.57 -10.30
CA LYS A 32 -24.12 -7.70 -11.21
C LYS A 32 -23.83 -7.31 -12.66
N GLU A 33 -24.33 -6.17 -13.11
CA GLU A 33 -24.07 -5.64 -14.45
C GLU A 33 -22.58 -5.32 -14.65
N GLN A 34 -21.98 -4.56 -13.72
CA GLN A 34 -20.57 -4.17 -13.77
C GLN A 34 -19.63 -5.38 -13.80
N ILE A 35 -19.93 -6.42 -13.02
CA ILE A 35 -19.18 -7.69 -13.07
C ILE A 35 -19.23 -8.29 -14.48
N LYS A 36 -20.42 -8.36 -15.09
CA LYS A 36 -20.58 -8.94 -16.44
C LYS A 36 -19.79 -8.13 -17.48
N THR A 37 -19.92 -6.80 -17.44
CA THR A 37 -19.24 -5.90 -18.37
C THR A 37 -17.72 -6.07 -18.30
N ARG A 38 -17.13 -6.02 -17.10
CA ARG A 38 -15.69 -6.15 -16.93
C ARG A 38 -15.17 -7.53 -17.33
N ILE A 39 -15.91 -8.59 -17.03
CA ILE A 39 -15.54 -9.95 -17.46
C ILE A 39 -15.59 -10.10 -18.99
N LYS A 40 -16.56 -9.45 -19.66
CA LYS A 40 -16.62 -9.39 -21.12
C LYS A 40 -15.42 -8.66 -21.71
N GLU A 41 -15.03 -7.53 -21.13
CA GLU A 41 -13.85 -6.78 -21.55
C GLU A 41 -12.56 -7.58 -21.39
N ILE A 42 -12.40 -8.28 -20.25
CA ILE A 42 -11.27 -9.19 -20.02
C ILE A 42 -11.21 -10.26 -21.10
N LYS A 43 -12.33 -10.88 -21.49
CA LYS A 43 -12.35 -11.87 -22.58
C LYS A 43 -11.87 -11.28 -23.90
N ASN A 44 -12.33 -10.07 -24.23
CA ASN A 44 -12.08 -9.45 -25.53
C ASN A 44 -10.62 -9.02 -25.72
N LYS A 45 -10.00 -8.42 -24.69
CA LYS A 45 -8.66 -7.81 -24.81
C LYS A 45 -7.58 -8.55 -24.04
N GLN A 46 -7.94 -9.28 -22.98
CA GLN A 46 -7.02 -10.06 -22.15
C GLN A 46 -5.78 -9.27 -21.69
N THR A 47 -5.93 -7.99 -21.33
CA THR A 47 -4.81 -7.18 -20.81
C THR A 47 -4.77 -7.23 -19.29
N ASN A 48 -3.56 -7.11 -18.72
CA ASN A 48 -3.37 -7.09 -17.28
C ASN A 48 -4.08 -5.89 -16.62
N ASP A 49 -4.17 -4.75 -17.31
CA ASP A 49 -4.86 -3.56 -16.78
C ASP A 49 -6.35 -3.81 -16.56
N LEU A 50 -7.02 -4.54 -17.45
CA LEU A 50 -8.44 -4.90 -17.29
C LEU A 50 -8.65 -5.89 -16.14
N ILE A 51 -7.71 -6.82 -15.96
CA ILE A 51 -7.72 -7.77 -14.85
C ILE A 51 -7.53 -7.02 -13.52
N CYS A 52 -6.55 -6.12 -13.46
CA CYS A 52 -6.31 -5.24 -12.31
C CYS A 52 -7.51 -4.35 -12.02
N ASN A 53 -8.15 -3.80 -13.05
CA ASN A 53 -9.36 -2.99 -12.92
C ASN A 53 -10.55 -3.79 -12.37
N PHE A 54 -10.78 -5.02 -12.84
CA PHE A 54 -11.78 -5.91 -12.25
C PHE A 54 -11.48 -6.22 -10.78
N ASN A 55 -10.22 -6.54 -10.46
CA ASN A 55 -9.80 -6.82 -9.08
C ASN A 55 -9.98 -5.61 -8.17
N ALA A 56 -9.61 -4.41 -8.62
CA ALA A 56 -9.83 -3.17 -7.91
C ALA A 56 -11.33 -2.91 -7.67
N TYR A 57 -12.17 -3.17 -8.68
CA TYR A 57 -13.62 -3.05 -8.56
C TYR A 57 -14.19 -4.00 -7.49
N ILE A 58 -13.84 -5.29 -7.54
CA ILE A 58 -14.30 -6.29 -6.55
C ILE A 58 -13.84 -5.92 -5.14
N LEU A 59 -12.57 -5.54 -4.98
CA LEU A 59 -12.06 -5.10 -3.68
C LEU A 59 -12.80 -3.87 -3.16
N GLY A 60 -13.04 -2.87 -4.02
CA GLY A 60 -13.75 -1.65 -3.62
C GLY A 60 -15.18 -1.91 -3.15
N ILE A 61 -15.95 -2.72 -3.89
CA ILE A 61 -17.32 -3.05 -3.46
C ILE A 61 -17.34 -3.94 -2.21
N HIS A 62 -16.36 -4.84 -2.04
CA HIS A 62 -16.24 -5.63 -0.82
C HIS A 62 -15.92 -4.76 0.38
N GLU A 63 -14.94 -3.86 0.25
CA GLU A 63 -14.56 -2.93 1.31
C GLU A 63 -15.69 -1.98 1.71
N TYR A 64 -16.52 -1.56 0.74
CA TYR A 64 -17.68 -0.72 1.00
C TYR A 64 -18.82 -1.48 1.70
N TYR A 65 -19.21 -2.64 1.17
CA TYR A 65 -20.39 -3.37 1.65
C TYR A 65 -20.12 -4.35 2.79
N LYS A 66 -18.86 -4.61 3.18
CA LYS A 66 -18.53 -5.54 4.29
C LYS A 66 -19.17 -5.17 5.63
N VAL A 67 -19.58 -3.92 5.81
CA VAL A 67 -20.28 -3.49 7.03
C VAL A 67 -21.74 -3.96 7.09
N ALA A 68 -22.31 -4.40 5.96
CA ALA A 68 -23.68 -4.92 5.95
C ALA A 68 -23.73 -6.31 6.60
N THR A 69 -24.67 -6.50 7.54
CA THR A 69 -24.80 -7.74 8.32
C THR A 69 -24.97 -8.99 7.45
N PHE A 70 -25.62 -8.85 6.30
CA PHE A 70 -25.91 -9.95 5.38
C PHE A 70 -25.20 -9.81 4.04
N CYS A 71 -24.11 -9.04 3.98
CA CYS A 71 -23.34 -8.83 2.76
C CYS A 71 -22.91 -10.16 2.11
N TYR A 72 -22.52 -11.15 2.92
CA TYR A 72 -22.14 -12.48 2.44
C TYR A 72 -23.28 -13.18 1.68
N MET A 73 -24.52 -13.10 2.15
CA MET A 73 -25.67 -13.70 1.47
C MET A 73 -25.96 -13.00 0.15
N ASP A 74 -25.89 -11.67 0.12
CA ASP A 74 -26.13 -10.89 -1.08
C ASP A 74 -25.07 -11.17 -2.15
N PHE A 75 -23.78 -11.17 -1.79
CA PHE A 75 -22.68 -11.48 -2.72
C PHE A 75 -22.66 -12.95 -3.15
N ASN A 76 -23.10 -13.88 -2.30
CA ASN A 76 -23.34 -15.27 -2.71
C ASN A 76 -24.41 -15.35 -3.79
N LYS A 77 -25.53 -14.62 -3.63
CA LYS A 77 -26.61 -14.55 -4.62
C LYS A 77 -26.12 -13.92 -5.92
N ILE A 78 -25.39 -12.81 -5.87
CA ILE A 78 -24.77 -12.18 -7.06
C ILE A 78 -23.85 -13.18 -7.75
N GLY A 79 -22.91 -13.76 -7.00
CA GLY A 79 -21.95 -14.72 -7.52
C GLY A 79 -22.61 -15.96 -8.13
N TYR A 80 -23.74 -16.42 -7.57
CA TYR A 80 -24.55 -17.50 -8.16
C TYR A 80 -25.16 -17.08 -9.50
N GLN A 81 -25.80 -15.93 -9.56
CA GLN A 81 -26.45 -15.45 -10.79
C GLN A 81 -25.46 -15.20 -11.94
N VAL A 82 -24.20 -14.86 -11.65
CA VAL A 82 -23.18 -14.63 -12.68
C VAL A 82 -22.26 -15.81 -12.92
N ARG A 83 -22.32 -16.88 -12.11
CA ARG A 83 -21.39 -18.02 -12.18
C ARG A 83 -21.27 -18.62 -13.57
N LYS A 84 -22.41 -18.97 -14.20
CA LYS A 84 -22.44 -19.57 -15.54
C LYS A 84 -21.88 -18.62 -16.60
N TYR A 85 -22.20 -17.33 -16.47
CA TYR A 85 -21.68 -16.29 -17.38
C TYR A 85 -20.16 -16.17 -17.27
N VAL A 86 -19.62 -16.02 -16.05
CA VAL A 86 -18.18 -15.91 -15.80
C VAL A 86 -17.45 -17.14 -16.32
N TYR A 87 -17.95 -18.34 -16.02
CA TYR A 87 -17.38 -19.59 -16.54
C TYR A 87 -17.29 -19.60 -18.07
N ASN A 88 -18.38 -19.23 -18.76
CA ASN A 88 -18.41 -19.23 -20.22
C ASN A 88 -17.51 -18.17 -20.85
N GLN A 89 -17.40 -16.98 -20.25
CA GLN A 89 -16.53 -15.93 -20.78
C GLN A 89 -15.05 -16.24 -20.58
N LEU A 90 -14.71 -16.89 -19.46
CA LEU A 90 -13.33 -17.24 -19.11
C LEU A 90 -12.88 -18.60 -19.65
N LYS A 91 -13.79 -19.39 -20.22
CA LYS A 91 -13.47 -20.69 -20.83
C LYS A 91 -12.46 -20.49 -21.96
N GLY A 92 -11.36 -21.23 -21.92
CA GLY A 92 -10.29 -21.19 -22.93
C GLY A 92 -9.20 -20.15 -22.66
N ILE A 93 -9.46 -19.12 -21.85
CA ILE A 93 -8.47 -18.08 -21.54
C ILE A 93 -7.96 -18.15 -20.09
N ALA A 94 -8.77 -18.67 -19.17
CA ALA A 94 -8.41 -18.75 -17.76
C ALA A 94 -7.88 -20.13 -17.37
N LYS A 95 -6.81 -20.12 -16.58
CA LYS A 95 -6.25 -21.30 -15.90
C LYS A 95 -6.79 -21.40 -14.49
N ILE A 96 -6.81 -22.62 -13.94
CA ILE A 96 -7.28 -22.90 -12.56
C ILE A 96 -6.13 -23.00 -11.57
N ARG A 97 -4.92 -23.29 -12.07
CA ARG A 97 -3.69 -23.36 -11.29
C ARG A 97 -2.87 -22.09 -11.52
N GLY A 98 -2.28 -21.58 -10.46
CA GLY A 98 -1.44 -20.39 -10.46
C GLY A 98 -1.14 -19.94 -9.05
N GLU A 99 -0.14 -19.06 -8.92
CA GLU A 99 0.24 -18.48 -7.65
C GLU A 99 -0.46 -17.13 -7.46
N PRO A 100 -1.28 -16.95 -6.41
CA PRO A 100 -1.92 -15.67 -6.15
C PRO A 100 -0.89 -14.64 -5.66
N SER A 101 -1.13 -13.37 -5.98
CA SER A 101 -0.31 -12.28 -5.45
C SER A 101 -0.40 -12.19 -3.92
N LYS A 102 0.61 -11.58 -3.28
CA LYS A 102 0.59 -11.30 -1.83
C LYS A 102 -0.68 -10.53 -1.42
N THR A 103 -1.13 -9.60 -2.27
CA THR A 103 -2.36 -8.82 -2.06
C THR A 103 -3.60 -9.71 -2.09
N PHE A 104 -3.71 -10.62 -3.06
CA PHE A 104 -4.80 -11.60 -3.08
C PHE A 104 -4.81 -12.43 -1.80
N GLN A 105 -3.65 -12.95 -1.38
CA GLN A 105 -3.56 -13.78 -0.18
C GLN A 105 -3.99 -13.01 1.08
N LYS A 106 -3.62 -11.73 1.18
CA LYS A 106 -4.02 -10.84 2.29
C LYS A 106 -5.54 -10.70 2.41
N PHE A 107 -6.24 -10.46 1.29
CA PHE A 107 -7.69 -10.18 1.34
C PHE A 107 -8.54 -11.46 1.21
N TYR A 108 -8.12 -12.41 0.39
CA TYR A 108 -8.92 -13.57 -0.03
C TYR A 108 -8.21 -14.92 0.17
N GLY A 109 -7.09 -14.98 0.88
CA GLY A 109 -6.39 -16.24 1.16
C GLY A 109 -7.25 -17.26 1.91
N HIS A 110 -8.25 -16.78 2.65
CA HIS A 110 -9.24 -17.59 3.35
C HIS A 110 -10.30 -18.21 2.42
N ASN A 111 -10.44 -17.70 1.19
CA ASN A 111 -11.45 -18.16 0.24
C ASN A 111 -10.96 -19.42 -0.46
N LYS A 112 -11.76 -20.50 -0.30
CA LYS A 112 -11.52 -21.84 -0.85
C LYS A 112 -12.18 -22.06 -2.23
N GLU A 113 -12.89 -21.07 -2.76
CA GLU A 113 -13.50 -21.17 -4.08
C GLU A 113 -12.46 -21.33 -5.19
N ARG A 114 -12.88 -21.99 -6.27
CA ARG A 114 -12.05 -22.16 -7.47
C ARG A 114 -11.61 -20.80 -8.00
N ARG A 115 -10.30 -20.65 -8.20
CA ARG A 115 -9.68 -19.41 -8.67
C ARG A 115 -9.53 -19.46 -10.18
N TYR A 116 -9.72 -18.31 -10.81
CA TYR A 116 -9.42 -18.11 -12.23
C TYR A 116 -8.18 -17.24 -12.35
N PHE A 117 -7.22 -17.69 -13.15
CA PHE A 117 -6.02 -16.96 -13.49
C PHE A 117 -6.07 -16.61 -14.96
N VAL A 118 -6.05 -15.32 -15.28
CA VAL A 118 -5.91 -14.82 -16.65
C VAL A 118 -4.55 -14.14 -16.72
N ASN A 119 -3.72 -14.52 -17.70
CA ASN A 119 -2.32 -14.04 -17.81
C ASN A 119 -1.50 -14.16 -16.52
N GLY A 120 -1.71 -15.24 -15.75
CA GLY A 120 -1.02 -15.46 -14.48
C GLY A 120 -1.53 -14.61 -13.31
N VAL A 121 -2.49 -13.70 -13.51
CA VAL A 121 -3.08 -12.89 -12.45
C VAL A 121 -4.39 -13.52 -11.96
N ALA A 122 -4.49 -13.74 -10.65
CA ALA A 122 -5.70 -14.26 -10.01
C ALA A 122 -6.83 -13.22 -10.02
N LEU A 123 -8.02 -13.62 -10.48
CA LEU A 123 -9.23 -12.82 -10.34
C LEU A 123 -9.75 -12.87 -8.90
N TYR A 124 -10.13 -11.71 -8.38
CA TYR A 124 -10.69 -11.60 -7.03
C TYR A 124 -12.08 -12.25 -6.98
N PRO A 125 -12.36 -13.06 -5.95
CA PRO A 125 -13.58 -13.85 -5.90
C PRO A 125 -14.79 -12.97 -5.59
N ILE A 126 -15.85 -13.07 -6.38
CA ILE A 126 -17.09 -12.30 -6.17
C ILE A 126 -17.72 -12.60 -4.80
N ARG A 127 -17.63 -13.85 -4.35
CA ARG A 127 -18.22 -14.35 -3.09
C ARG A 127 -17.25 -14.33 -1.92
N GLY A 128 -16.07 -13.74 -2.08
CA GLY A 128 -15.04 -13.70 -1.03
C GLY A 128 -15.21 -12.61 0.02
N ILE A 129 -16.37 -11.96 0.09
CA ILE A 129 -16.61 -10.91 1.08
C ILE A 129 -16.79 -11.52 2.47
N ARG A 130 -16.20 -10.88 3.48
CA ARG A 130 -16.45 -11.17 4.90
C ARG A 130 -17.03 -9.96 5.57
N MET A 131 -18.08 -10.18 6.36
CA MET A 131 -18.68 -9.11 7.15
C MET A 131 -17.67 -8.63 8.20
N LYS A 132 -17.51 -7.31 8.30
CA LYS A 132 -16.74 -6.66 9.36
C LYS A 132 -17.67 -5.65 10.05
N PRO A 133 -18.06 -5.89 11.31
CA PRO A 133 -18.95 -4.98 12.01
C PRO A 133 -18.36 -3.56 12.05
N PRO A 134 -19.17 -2.51 11.77
CA PRO A 134 -18.73 -1.15 12.03
C PRO A 134 -18.56 -0.99 13.54
N MET A 135 -17.36 -0.61 13.96
CA MET A 135 -17.08 -0.26 15.35
C MET A 135 -17.44 1.20 15.57
N ASN A 136 -17.88 1.55 16.77
CA ASN A 136 -18.13 2.95 17.13
C ASN A 136 -16.84 3.77 17.00
N PHE A 137 -16.98 5.00 16.54
CA PHE A 137 -15.87 5.96 16.58
C PHE A 137 -15.48 6.23 18.03
N SER A 138 -14.18 6.44 18.27
CA SER A 138 -13.72 6.89 19.58
C SER A 138 -14.33 8.26 19.86
N GLN A 139 -14.91 8.44 21.05
CA GLN A 139 -15.46 9.72 21.49
C GLN A 139 -14.35 10.76 21.76
N THR A 140 -13.09 10.32 21.87
CA THR A 140 -11.93 11.20 22.03
C THR A 140 -11.45 11.83 20.72
N ILE A 141 -11.88 11.30 19.57
CA ILE A 141 -11.46 11.78 18.25
C ILE A 141 -12.46 12.83 17.76
N CYS A 142 -11.98 14.04 17.47
CA CYS A 142 -12.79 15.14 16.97
C CYS A 142 -11.95 16.15 16.17
N ASP A 143 -12.33 16.38 14.91
CA ASP A 143 -11.63 17.29 13.98
C ASP A 143 -11.67 18.76 14.44
N TYR A 144 -12.65 19.14 15.25
CA TYR A 144 -12.87 20.53 15.66
C TYR A 144 -12.10 20.91 16.93
N THR A 145 -11.78 19.93 17.79
CA THR A 145 -11.03 20.16 19.04
C THR A 145 -9.53 19.90 18.83
N GLU A 146 -8.67 20.70 19.47
CA GLU A 146 -7.23 20.50 19.36
C GLU A 146 -6.78 19.14 19.91
N SER A 147 -7.34 18.71 21.05
CA SER A 147 -7.07 17.41 21.66
C SER A 147 -7.53 16.25 20.77
N GLY A 148 -8.73 16.34 20.18
CA GLY A 148 -9.23 15.35 19.23
C GLY A 148 -8.39 15.28 17.95
N ARG A 149 -7.97 16.43 17.39
CA ARG A 149 -7.04 16.48 16.25
C ARG A 149 -5.70 15.85 16.62
N LYS A 150 -5.15 16.11 17.80
CA LYS A 150 -3.90 15.50 18.26
C LYS A 150 -3.97 13.97 18.22
N GLU A 151 -5.08 13.35 18.61
CA GLU A 151 -5.25 11.89 18.53
C GLU A 151 -5.35 11.35 17.08
N ILE A 152 -5.94 12.12 16.16
CA ILE A 152 -5.92 11.79 14.71
C ILE A 152 -4.49 11.87 14.17
N HIS A 153 -3.79 12.96 14.50
CA HIS A 153 -2.43 13.24 14.06
C HIS A 153 -1.36 12.43 14.80
N LYS A 154 -1.68 11.78 15.92
CA LYS A 154 -0.79 10.85 16.65
C LYS A 154 -0.36 9.67 15.78
N ASN A 155 -1.22 9.25 14.85
CA ASN A 155 -0.91 8.20 13.87
C ASN A 155 -0.05 8.70 12.71
N LEU A 156 -0.02 10.02 12.45
CA LEU A 156 0.94 10.65 11.54
C LEU A 156 2.24 10.86 12.31
N ARG A 157 3.03 9.78 12.47
CA ARG A 157 4.33 9.78 13.18
C ARG A 157 5.42 10.62 12.50
N MET A 158 5.06 11.50 11.58
CA MET A 158 5.96 12.15 10.65
C MET A 158 5.81 13.66 10.68
N ASN A 159 6.95 14.35 10.56
CA ASN A 159 6.98 15.80 10.55
C ASN A 159 6.48 16.33 9.19
N THR A 160 5.25 16.83 9.17
CA THR A 160 4.60 17.39 7.98
C THR A 160 5.29 18.63 7.44
N LEU A 161 6.03 19.38 8.28
CA LEU A 161 6.82 20.54 7.83
C LEU A 161 7.95 20.11 6.89
N ILE A 162 8.55 18.94 7.11
CA ILE A 162 9.61 18.43 6.24
C ILE A 162 9.05 17.95 4.90
N ILE A 163 7.87 17.32 4.91
CA ILE A 163 7.16 16.96 3.67
C ILE A 163 6.87 18.22 2.86
N ARG A 164 6.33 19.25 3.51
CA ARG A 164 6.07 20.55 2.88
C ARG A 164 7.35 21.17 2.32
N TYR A 165 8.44 21.20 3.09
CA TYR A 165 9.73 21.67 2.61
C TYR A 165 10.21 20.92 1.37
N LEU A 166 10.10 19.58 1.35
CA LEU A 166 10.52 18.75 0.21
C LEU A 166 9.70 19.01 -1.05
N LEU A 167 8.41 19.34 -0.90
CA LEU A 167 7.51 19.74 -1.99
C LEU A 167 7.83 21.14 -2.53
N GLU A 168 8.06 22.10 -1.63
CA GLU A 168 8.35 23.50 -1.97
C GLU A 168 9.77 23.69 -2.52
N ASN A 169 10.69 22.76 -2.24
CA ASN A 169 12.10 22.85 -2.61
C ASN A 169 12.56 21.63 -3.43
N PRO A 170 12.08 21.46 -4.69
CA PRO A 170 12.62 20.46 -5.59
C PRO A 170 14.11 20.74 -5.87
N ILE A 171 14.91 19.66 -6.00
CA ILE A 171 16.32 19.79 -6.37
C ILE A 171 16.36 20.10 -7.86
N LYS A 172 16.79 21.32 -8.19
CA LYS A 172 16.95 21.80 -9.57
C LYS A 172 18.02 20.97 -10.29
N GLY A 173 17.73 20.55 -11.52
CA GLY A 173 18.63 19.72 -12.34
C GLY A 173 18.46 18.20 -12.14
N GLU A 174 17.70 17.77 -11.14
CA GLU A 174 17.29 16.37 -11.00
C GLU A 174 15.95 16.09 -11.72
N SER A 175 15.68 14.81 -11.98
CA SER A 175 14.44 14.40 -12.66
C SER A 175 13.20 14.61 -11.80
N ILE A 176 12.03 14.66 -12.46
CA ILE A 176 10.73 14.68 -11.77
C ILE A 176 10.58 13.41 -10.92
N GLU A 177 10.94 12.24 -11.48
CA GLU A 177 10.92 10.95 -10.78
C GLU A 177 11.75 10.99 -9.49
N TYR A 178 12.96 11.58 -9.53
CA TYR A 178 13.81 11.72 -8.35
C TYR A 178 13.15 12.58 -7.26
N ASN A 179 12.58 13.73 -7.63
CA ASN A 179 11.94 14.65 -6.69
C ASN A 179 10.68 14.02 -6.04
N ASP A 180 9.86 13.30 -6.81
CA ASP A 180 8.68 12.60 -6.31
C ASP A 180 9.06 11.40 -5.41
N ASN A 181 10.05 10.60 -5.85
CA ASN A 181 10.53 9.46 -5.07
C ASN A 181 11.21 9.91 -3.79
N ARG A 182 11.85 11.07 -3.77
CA ARG A 182 12.40 11.68 -2.56
C ARG A 182 11.32 11.86 -1.50
N ILE A 183 10.20 12.51 -1.83
CA ILE A 183 9.08 12.69 -0.88
C ILE A 183 8.56 11.33 -0.41
N SER A 184 8.36 10.41 -1.35
CA SER A 184 7.91 9.05 -1.06
C SER A 184 8.85 8.30 -0.11
N LEU A 185 10.16 8.49 -0.24
CA LEU A 185 11.17 7.86 0.64
C LEU A 185 11.17 8.44 2.03
N TYR A 186 11.03 9.76 2.17
CA TYR A 186 10.92 10.38 3.49
C TYR A 186 9.73 9.76 4.24
N VAL A 187 8.60 9.56 3.52
CA VAL A 187 7.41 8.87 4.03
C VAL A 187 7.66 7.40 4.33
N GLY A 188 8.19 6.64 3.38
CA GLY A 188 8.46 5.21 3.55
C GLY A 188 9.49 4.89 4.64
N GLN A 189 10.40 5.82 4.94
CA GLN A 189 11.39 5.72 6.01
C GLN A 189 10.92 6.32 7.35
N ASN A 190 9.65 6.73 7.47
CA ASN A 190 9.09 7.38 8.66
C ASN A 190 9.91 8.60 9.14
N GLY A 191 10.49 9.37 8.21
CA GLY A 191 11.33 10.52 8.50
C GLY A 191 12.64 10.19 9.22
N ARG A 192 13.13 8.94 9.13
CA ARG A 192 14.35 8.46 9.79
C ARG A 192 15.44 8.12 8.79
N CYS A 193 16.69 8.27 9.24
CA CYS A 193 17.87 7.83 8.52
C CYS A 193 17.85 6.31 8.33
N SER A 194 18.09 5.83 7.11
CA SER A 194 18.09 4.38 6.82
C SER A 194 19.23 3.63 7.50
N VAL A 195 20.33 4.31 7.83
CA VAL A 195 21.48 3.73 8.53
C VAL A 195 21.24 3.78 10.04
N THR A 196 21.20 4.97 10.63
CA THR A 196 21.18 5.18 12.10
C THR A 196 19.78 5.13 12.72
N GLY A 197 18.71 5.18 11.93
CA GLY A 197 17.35 5.28 12.45
C GLY A 197 17.01 6.60 13.16
N GLY A 198 17.97 7.53 13.29
CA GLY A 198 17.75 8.85 13.86
C GLY A 198 16.89 9.73 12.97
N THR A 199 16.19 10.70 13.57
CA THR A 199 15.33 11.67 12.87
C THR A 199 16.12 12.47 11.84
N LEU A 200 15.50 12.70 10.68
CA LEU A 200 16.03 13.55 9.61
C LEU A 200 15.50 14.97 9.79
N GLU A 201 16.39 15.95 9.59
CA GLU A 201 16.10 17.38 9.70
C GLU A 201 16.39 18.08 8.38
N VAL A 202 15.66 19.16 8.12
CA VAL A 202 15.93 20.05 6.98
C VAL A 202 17.38 20.56 7.06
N GLY A 203 18.09 20.53 5.94
CA GLY A 203 19.51 20.93 5.85
C GLY A 203 20.53 19.91 6.36
N LYS A 204 20.10 18.87 7.12
CA LYS A 204 20.95 17.79 7.63
C LYS A 204 20.57 16.40 7.09
N MET A 205 19.85 16.36 5.97
CA MET A 205 19.47 15.12 5.30
C MET A 205 19.79 15.19 3.80
N ASN A 206 20.20 14.06 3.24
CA ASN A 206 20.45 13.92 1.81
C ASN A 206 19.74 12.66 1.28
N CYS A 207 19.13 12.78 0.10
CA CYS A 207 18.65 11.63 -0.65
C CYS A 207 19.80 11.06 -1.47
N HIS A 208 20.10 9.78 -1.25
CA HIS A 208 21.26 9.09 -1.76
C HIS A 208 20.86 8.03 -2.80
N HIS A 209 21.51 8.05 -3.96
CA HIS A 209 21.50 6.92 -4.88
C HIS A 209 22.39 5.81 -4.35
N LYS A 210 21.79 4.67 -3.97
CA LYS A 210 22.50 3.47 -3.51
C LYS A 210 23.52 3.02 -4.55
N THR A 211 23.10 2.92 -5.80
CA THR A 211 24.00 2.79 -6.95
C THR A 211 24.04 4.14 -7.66
N PRO A 212 25.20 4.81 -7.75
CA PRO A 212 25.36 6.10 -8.43
C PRO A 212 24.96 6.07 -9.91
N LYS A 213 24.54 7.21 -10.47
CA LYS A 213 24.20 7.34 -11.90
C LYS A 213 25.38 6.98 -12.82
N SER A 214 26.60 7.34 -12.43
CA SER A 214 27.83 6.98 -13.15
C SER A 214 28.07 5.46 -13.24
N LEU A 215 27.48 4.68 -12.33
CA LEU A 215 27.55 3.22 -12.30
C LEU A 215 26.23 2.57 -12.78
N GLY A 216 25.45 3.27 -13.61
CA GLY A 216 24.19 2.77 -14.18
C GLY A 216 22.99 2.83 -13.22
N GLY A 217 23.10 3.55 -12.11
CA GLY A 217 21.98 3.83 -11.22
C GLY A 217 20.91 4.71 -11.84
N ASN A 218 19.65 4.50 -11.43
CA ASN A 218 18.50 5.30 -11.88
C ASN A 218 17.77 5.97 -10.71
N ASP A 219 16.78 6.81 -11.03
CA ASP A 219 16.00 7.59 -10.06
C ASP A 219 14.82 6.81 -9.44
N LYS A 220 14.76 5.49 -9.68
CA LYS A 220 13.70 4.63 -9.12
C LYS A 220 13.78 4.59 -7.61
N TYR A 221 12.61 4.59 -6.95
CA TYR A 221 12.45 4.46 -5.50
C TYR A 221 13.35 3.38 -4.87
N SER A 222 13.47 2.20 -5.49
CA SER A 222 14.30 1.09 -4.98
C SER A 222 15.80 1.42 -4.90
N ASN A 223 16.30 2.30 -5.77
CA ASN A 223 17.70 2.71 -5.81
C ASN A 223 18.01 3.89 -4.88
N LEU A 224 17.01 4.52 -4.28
CA LEU A 224 17.20 5.71 -3.46
C LEU A 224 17.04 5.41 -1.97
N THR A 225 17.63 6.26 -1.12
CA THR A 225 17.43 6.22 0.34
C THR A 225 17.77 7.56 0.98
N PHE A 226 17.05 7.93 2.04
CA PHE A 226 17.42 9.09 2.84
C PHE A 226 18.39 8.73 3.96
N VAL A 227 19.45 9.53 4.07
CA VAL A 227 20.45 9.44 5.14
C VAL A 227 20.73 10.81 5.74
N LYS A 228 21.29 10.85 6.95
CA LYS A 228 21.84 12.09 7.50
C LYS A 228 22.99 12.61 6.64
N LYS A 229 23.24 13.91 6.64
CA LYS A 229 24.27 14.56 5.82
C LYS A 229 25.68 14.00 6.10
N GLU A 230 25.98 13.73 7.36
CA GLU A 230 27.26 13.17 7.83
C GLU A 230 27.42 11.73 7.35
N ILE A 231 26.35 10.92 7.42
CA ILE A 231 26.31 9.57 6.86
C ILE A 231 26.50 9.59 5.34
N HIS A 232 25.86 10.53 4.64
CA HIS A 232 26.06 10.70 3.20
C HIS A 232 27.51 10.98 2.85
N LYS A 233 28.17 11.88 3.61
CA LYS A 233 29.60 12.16 3.46
C LYS A 233 30.43 10.90 3.71
N LEU A 234 30.12 10.16 4.77
CA LEU A 234 30.84 8.94 5.14
C LEU A 234 30.67 7.82 4.11
N ILE A 235 29.55 7.73 3.39
CA ILE A 235 29.38 6.76 2.29
C ILE A 235 30.40 7.01 1.17
N HIS A 236 30.63 8.28 0.84
CA HIS A 236 31.50 8.70 -0.26
C HIS A 236 32.94 9.00 0.16
N ALA A 237 33.25 8.95 1.45
CA ALA A 237 34.59 9.24 1.96
C ALA A 237 35.60 8.15 1.54
N ILE A 238 36.74 8.59 0.97
CA ILE A 238 37.85 7.74 0.52
C ILE A 238 39.07 7.90 1.43
N LYS A 239 39.35 9.13 1.90
CA LYS A 239 40.51 9.43 2.74
C LYS A 239 40.34 8.80 4.14
N PRO A 240 41.31 7.99 4.63
CA PRO A 240 41.25 7.36 5.95
C PRO A 240 41.02 8.36 7.09
N GLU A 241 41.76 9.48 7.10
CA GLU A 241 41.64 10.54 8.11
C GLU A 241 40.20 11.09 8.25
N THR A 242 39.51 11.29 7.11
CA THR A 242 38.12 11.76 7.09
C THR A 242 37.16 10.70 7.59
N ILE A 243 37.44 9.43 7.29
CA ILE A 243 36.63 8.28 7.74
C ILE A 243 36.74 8.15 9.25
N GLU A 244 37.94 8.13 9.80
CA GLU A 244 38.19 8.01 11.24
C GLU A 244 37.51 9.14 12.02
N LYS A 245 37.69 10.39 11.58
CA LYS A 245 37.04 11.54 12.21
C LYS A 245 35.51 11.42 12.24
N LEU A 246 34.90 11.06 11.11
CA LEU A 246 33.45 10.90 11.01
C LEU A 246 32.93 9.70 11.83
N LEU A 247 33.71 8.64 11.95
CA LEU A 247 33.35 7.48 12.78
C LEU A 247 33.36 7.83 14.27
N ASP A 248 34.36 8.59 14.72
CA ASP A 248 34.46 9.04 16.12
C ASP A 248 33.32 10.00 16.48
N ASP A 249 32.95 10.90 15.56
CA ASP A 249 31.81 11.81 15.72
C ASP A 249 30.46 11.06 15.79
N LEU A 250 30.28 10.05 14.92
CA LEU A 250 28.98 9.38 14.74
C LEU A 250 28.73 8.21 15.69
N LYS A 251 29.79 7.61 16.25
CA LYS A 251 29.75 6.49 17.21
C LYS A 251 28.75 5.40 16.80
N LEU A 252 28.89 4.95 15.55
CA LEU A 252 27.97 3.98 14.94
C LEU A 252 28.10 2.61 15.61
N ASN A 253 26.97 1.96 15.87
CA ASN A 253 26.99 0.57 16.34
C ASN A 253 27.24 -0.42 15.19
N THR A 254 27.48 -1.68 15.54
CA THR A 254 27.80 -2.76 14.59
C THR A 254 26.75 -2.93 13.49
N GLU A 255 25.45 -2.79 13.81
CA GLU A 255 24.37 -2.94 12.83
C GLU A 255 24.28 -1.73 11.89
N GLU A 256 24.51 -0.52 12.40
CA GLU A 256 24.59 0.70 11.61
C GLU A 256 25.80 0.67 10.65
N LEU A 257 26.96 0.21 11.13
CA LEU A 257 28.16 0.00 10.31
C LEU A 257 27.91 -1.01 9.19
N LYS A 258 27.24 -2.14 9.46
CA LYS A 258 26.84 -3.10 8.41
C LYS A 258 25.98 -2.45 7.33
N LYS A 259 24.99 -1.63 7.72
CA LYS A 259 24.14 -0.90 6.76
C LYS A 259 24.92 0.13 5.96
N LEU A 260 25.80 0.87 6.61
CA LEU A 260 26.69 1.85 5.98
C LEU A 260 27.60 1.16 4.95
N ASN A 261 28.27 0.07 5.33
CA ASN A 261 29.18 -0.67 4.45
C ASN A 261 28.47 -1.25 3.22
N ARG A 262 27.20 -1.67 3.35
CA ARG A 262 26.38 -2.06 2.19
C ARG A 262 26.18 -0.91 1.19
N LEU A 263 26.07 0.33 1.66
CA LEU A 263 25.99 1.51 0.79
C LEU A 263 27.36 1.87 0.21
N ARG A 264 28.42 1.87 1.03
CA ARG A 264 29.81 2.09 0.58
C ARG A 264 30.21 1.16 -0.56
N LYS A 265 29.91 -0.14 -0.42
CA LYS A 265 30.19 -1.13 -1.47
C LYS A 265 29.47 -0.84 -2.78
N LYS A 266 28.24 -0.32 -2.74
CA LYS A 266 27.46 -0.01 -3.95
C LYS A 266 27.93 1.25 -4.67
N VAL A 267 28.61 2.16 -3.98
CA VAL A 267 29.27 3.32 -4.60
C VAL A 267 30.70 3.02 -5.03
N GLY A 268 31.19 1.79 -4.81
CA GLY A 268 32.54 1.35 -5.21
C GLY A 268 33.61 1.54 -4.12
N ASN A 269 33.24 1.90 -2.89
CA ASN A 269 34.17 2.11 -1.78
C ASN A 269 34.37 0.84 -0.94
N GLU A 270 35.53 0.73 -0.31
CA GLU A 270 35.85 -0.35 0.62
C GLU A 270 35.03 -0.29 1.92
N SER A 271 34.83 -1.46 2.52
CA SER A 271 34.13 -1.59 3.79
C SER A 271 35.03 -1.16 4.93
N ILE A 272 34.47 -0.42 5.88
CA ILE A 272 35.13 -0.07 7.13
C ILE A 272 35.17 -1.32 8.01
N LEU A 273 36.34 -1.68 8.52
CA LEU A 273 36.53 -2.83 9.41
C LEU A 273 35.76 -2.63 10.72
N ILE A 274 35.13 -3.70 11.20
CA ILE A 274 34.42 -3.75 12.47
C ILE A 274 35.38 -4.43 13.44
N TYR A 275 35.87 -3.69 14.43
CA TYR A 275 36.61 -4.24 15.58
C TYR A 275 35.66 -4.46 16.75
#